data_AF-A0A2M8H2H7-F1
#
_entry.id   AF-A0A2M8H2H7-F1
#
_cell.length_a   1.000
_cell.length_b   1.000
_cell.length_c   1.000
_cell.angle_alpha   90.00
_cell.angle_beta   90.00
_cell.angle_gamma   90.00
#
_symmetry.space_group_name_H-M   'P 1'
#
loop_
_entity.id
_entity.type
_entity.pdbx_description
1 polymer ?
#
loop_
_entity_poly.entity_id
_entity_poly.type
_entity_poly.pdbx_seq_one_letter_code
_entity_poly.pdbx_strand_id
1 'polypeptide(L)'
;MNLDLVSFVEKLVGFLESGNYIGVLLVLAFSVLVNLPKITEQYLSHKRRRLDTLTKLKNLEELDSRLKSHIKSEIEVEVFRLTHNVKVSTVLLNGLLSLKEKVGDQVSFTHILRCSRLVPDLSKVNEASFQIKIAKSDYAYAIYNSFFGLLGFFGGFFWFTYSMAMLLSVPNFQSLFVSGLMLLGGFGMLIQTTPFFSTRIINKQLLANCLDCGEKCL
;
A
#
# COMPACT_ATOMS: atom_id res chain seq x y z
N MET A 1 9.51 14.70 -31.21
CA MET A 1 8.56 15.79 -31.41
C MET A 1 8.92 16.89 -30.42
N ASN A 2 9.61 17.94 -30.88
CA ASN A 2 9.88 19.13 -30.07
C ASN A 2 8.57 19.92 -29.99
N LEU A 3 7.85 19.75 -28.89
CA LEU A 3 6.76 20.65 -28.54
C LEU A 3 7.40 21.99 -28.22
N ASP A 4 7.16 22.99 -29.07
CA ASP A 4 7.69 24.34 -28.90
C ASP A 4 7.06 24.95 -27.64
N LEU A 5 7.83 24.95 -26.55
CA LEU A 5 7.36 25.23 -25.19
C LEU A 5 6.75 26.63 -25.07
N VAL A 6 7.22 27.56 -25.92
CA VAL A 6 6.69 28.92 -26.04
C VAL A 6 5.26 28.91 -26.56
N SER A 7 5.00 28.20 -27.66
CA SER A 7 3.65 28.09 -28.25
C SER A 7 2.63 27.41 -27.32
N PHE A 8 3.09 26.52 -26.45
CA PHE A 8 2.26 25.85 -25.45
C PHE A 8 1.86 26.81 -24.32
N VAL A 9 2.81 27.61 -23.83
CA VAL A 9 2.57 28.62 -22.78
C VAL A 9 1.65 29.72 -23.31
N GLU A 10 1.85 30.20 -24.53
CA GLU A 10 0.98 31.22 -25.15
C GLU A 10 -0.48 30.75 -25.28
N LYS A 11 -0.70 29.49 -25.67
CA LYS A 11 -2.06 28.92 -25.73
C LYS A 11 -2.69 28.75 -24.35
N LEU A 12 -1.93 28.37 -23.34
CA LEU A 12 -2.42 28.27 -21.95
C LEU A 12 -2.83 29.64 -21.40
N VAL A 13 -2.02 30.66 -21.64
CA VAL A 13 -2.31 32.05 -21.25
C VAL A 13 -3.57 32.54 -21.96
N GLY A 14 -3.72 32.29 -23.27
CA GLY A 14 -4.92 32.66 -24.02
C GLY A 14 -6.21 31.97 -23.51
N PHE A 15 -6.14 30.72 -23.06
CA PHE A 15 -7.28 30.05 -22.44
C PHE A 15 -7.61 30.54 -21.03
N LEU A 16 -6.59 30.98 -20.27
CA LEU A 16 -6.78 31.60 -18.96
C LEU A 16 -7.43 32.98 -19.07
N GLU A 17 -6.95 33.82 -19.99
CA GLU A 17 -7.49 35.17 -20.23
C GLU A 17 -8.92 35.17 -20.77
N SER A 18 -9.29 34.14 -21.53
CA SER A 18 -10.66 33.96 -22.07
C SER A 18 -11.65 33.33 -21.08
N GLY A 19 -11.21 32.99 -19.85
CA GLY A 19 -12.04 32.27 -18.87
C GLY A 19 -12.43 30.85 -19.30
N ASN A 20 -11.81 30.32 -20.36
CA ASN A 20 -12.10 28.99 -20.88
C ASN A 20 -11.25 27.93 -20.16
N TYR A 21 -11.63 27.64 -18.92
CA TYR A 21 -10.98 26.64 -18.08
C TYR A 21 -11.06 25.21 -18.65
N ILE A 22 -12.05 24.93 -19.51
CA ILE A 22 -12.18 23.63 -20.21
C ILE A 22 -11.03 23.48 -21.22
N GLY A 23 -10.72 24.55 -21.98
CA GLY A 23 -9.57 24.58 -22.89
C GLY A 23 -8.25 24.36 -22.16
N VAL A 24 -8.06 25.02 -21.02
CA VAL A 24 -6.88 24.81 -20.14
C VAL A 24 -6.76 23.34 -19.72
N LEU A 25 -7.84 22.74 -19.24
CA LEU A 25 -7.86 21.33 -18.79
C LEU A 25 -7.55 20.36 -19.93
N LEU A 26 -8.09 20.58 -21.14
CA LEU A 26 -7.82 19.73 -22.30
C LEU A 26 -6.36 19.83 -22.75
N VAL A 27 -5.78 21.02 -22.76
CA VAL A 27 -4.36 21.23 -23.11
C VAL A 27 -3.45 20.55 -22.09
N LEU A 28 -3.76 20.66 -20.79
CA LEU A 28 -3.02 19.98 -19.73
C LEU A 28 -3.15 18.46 -19.85
N ALA A 29 -4.37 17.94 -20.05
CA ALA A 29 -4.62 16.51 -20.20
C ALA A 29 -3.87 15.93 -21.41
N PHE A 30 -3.88 16.63 -22.55
CA PHE A 30 -3.16 16.23 -23.76
C PHE A 30 -1.64 16.23 -23.53
N SER A 31 -1.11 17.26 -22.86
CA SER A 31 0.32 17.33 -22.52
C SER A 31 0.77 16.17 -21.63
N VAL A 32 -0.04 15.81 -20.62
CA VAL A 32 0.22 14.65 -19.76
C VAL A 32 0.17 13.35 -20.57
N LEU A 33 -0.83 13.17 -21.44
CA LEU A 33 -0.96 11.97 -22.28
C LEU A 33 0.24 11.76 -23.22
N VAL A 34 0.70 12.82 -23.89
CA VAL A 34 1.86 12.74 -24.80
C VAL A 34 3.16 12.44 -24.04
N ASN A 35 3.32 12.98 -22.83
CA ASN A 35 4.51 12.75 -22.01
C ASN A 35 4.43 11.50 -21.13
N LEU A 36 3.27 10.84 -21.07
CA LEU A 36 3.02 9.69 -20.21
C LEU A 36 4.06 8.58 -20.39
N PRO A 37 4.45 8.17 -21.62
CA PRO A 37 5.46 7.13 -21.81
C PRO A 37 6.80 7.49 -21.17
N LYS A 38 7.28 8.72 -21.38
CA LYS A 38 8.54 9.21 -20.79
C LYS A 38 8.49 9.26 -19.26
N ILE A 39 7.37 9.72 -18.71
CA ILE A 39 7.13 9.75 -17.27
C ILE A 39 7.18 8.32 -16.70
N THR A 40 6.53 7.36 -17.37
CA THR A 40 6.52 5.96 -16.92
C THR A 40 7.90 5.33 -16.99
N GLU A 41 8.68 5.60 -18.04
CA GLU A 41 10.04 5.08 -18.18
C GLU A 41 11.00 5.65 -17.13
N GLN A 42 10.94 6.96 -16.88
CA GLN A 42 11.71 7.61 -15.81
C GLN A 42 11.32 7.09 -14.42
N TYR A 43 10.03 6.90 -14.18
CA TYR A 43 9.55 6.33 -12.93
C TYR A 43 10.03 4.89 -12.72
N LEU A 44 9.90 4.04 -13.73
CA LEU A 44 10.32 2.63 -13.67
C LEU A 44 11.84 2.48 -13.52
N SER A 45 12.62 3.27 -14.27
CA SER A 45 14.08 3.28 -14.15
C SER A 45 14.53 3.75 -12.77
N HIS A 46 13.92 4.80 -12.22
CA HIS A 46 14.20 5.25 -10.86
C HIS A 46 13.85 4.18 -9.82
N LYS A 47 12.72 3.48 -10.00
CA LYS A 47 12.30 2.40 -9.11
C LYS A 47 13.31 1.24 -9.09
N ARG A 48 13.88 0.88 -10.25
CA ARG A 48 14.82 -0.25 -10.41
C ARG A 48 16.29 0.10 -10.17
N ARG A 49 16.68 1.37 -10.22
CA ARG A 49 18.07 1.83 -10.10
C ARG A 49 18.84 1.20 -8.94
N ARG A 50 18.22 1.08 -7.76
CA ARG A 50 18.87 0.47 -6.59
C ARG A 50 19.17 -1.01 -6.79
N LEU A 51 18.23 -1.76 -7.37
CA LEU A 51 18.42 -3.19 -7.67
C LEU A 51 19.55 -3.39 -8.69
N ASP A 52 19.60 -2.56 -9.72
CA ASP A 52 20.66 -2.63 -10.74
C ASP A 52 22.04 -2.37 -10.14
N THR A 53 22.16 -1.37 -9.26
CA THR A 53 23.41 -1.09 -8.52
C THR A 53 23.81 -2.26 -7.64
N LEU A 54 22.89 -2.81 -6.84
CA LEU A 54 23.19 -3.95 -5.96
C LEU A 54 23.61 -5.19 -6.75
N THR A 55 22.97 -5.43 -7.89
CA THR A 55 23.29 -6.56 -8.79
C THR A 55 24.69 -6.40 -9.40
N LYS A 56 25.08 -5.19 -9.80
CA LYS A 56 26.43 -4.89 -10.27
C LYS A 56 27.48 -5.10 -9.17
N LEU A 57 27.21 -4.63 -7.95
CA LEU A 57 28.13 -4.77 -6.81
C LEU A 57 28.36 -6.23 -6.41
N LYS A 58 27.32 -7.07 -6.48
CA LYS A 58 27.44 -8.51 -6.18
C LYS A 58 28.42 -9.24 -7.11
N ASN A 59 28.52 -8.81 -8.36
CA ASN A 59 29.32 -9.46 -9.39
C ASN A 59 30.80 -9.03 -9.41
N LEU A 60 31.23 -8.14 -8.50
CA LEU A 60 32.63 -7.76 -8.38
C LEU A 60 33.43 -8.90 -7.73
N GLU A 61 34.47 -9.39 -8.43
CA GLU A 61 35.28 -10.52 -7.97
C GLU A 61 36.05 -10.20 -6.68
N GLU A 62 36.55 -8.97 -6.57
CA GLU A 62 37.37 -8.46 -5.45
C GLU A 62 36.61 -8.27 -4.13
N LEU A 63 35.28 -8.44 -4.13
CA LEU A 63 34.49 -8.20 -2.93
C LEU A 63 34.61 -9.35 -1.92
N ASP A 64 34.79 -8.97 -0.65
CA ASP A 64 34.79 -9.90 0.47
C ASP A 64 33.52 -10.77 0.52
N SER A 65 33.69 -12.03 0.92
CA SER A 65 32.63 -13.04 0.95
C SER A 65 31.46 -12.65 1.88
N ARG A 66 31.74 -12.02 3.02
CA ARG A 66 30.72 -11.55 3.97
C ARG A 66 29.91 -10.42 3.36
N LEU A 67 30.57 -9.50 2.66
CA LEU A 67 29.91 -8.39 1.98
C LEU A 67 29.05 -8.86 0.80
N LYS A 68 29.52 -9.85 0.02
CA LYS A 68 28.70 -10.50 -1.03
C LYS A 68 27.42 -11.12 -0.47
N SER A 69 27.51 -11.79 0.67
CA SER A 69 26.34 -12.37 1.35
C SER A 69 25.35 -11.28 1.80
N HIS A 70 25.84 -10.17 2.34
CA HIS A 70 24.99 -9.05 2.74
C HIS A 70 24.32 -8.36 1.55
N ILE A 71 25.04 -8.17 0.43
CA ILE A 71 24.45 -7.62 -0.79
C ILE A 71 23.37 -8.56 -1.34
N LYS A 72 23.57 -9.88 -1.27
CA LYS A 72 22.54 -10.85 -1.67
C LYS A 72 21.25 -10.67 -0.85
N SER A 73 21.34 -10.50 0.46
CA SER A 73 20.15 -10.29 1.29
C SER A 73 19.47 -8.94 1.01
N GLU A 74 20.23 -7.89 0.73
CA GLU A 74 19.68 -6.60 0.28
C GLU A 74 18.97 -6.70 -1.08
N ILE A 75 19.49 -7.50 -2.01
CA ILE A 75 18.84 -7.77 -3.30
C ILE A 75 17.49 -8.44 -3.08
N GLU A 76 17.40 -9.46 -2.23
CA GLU A 76 16.15 -10.16 -1.93
C GLU A 76 15.09 -9.22 -1.34
N VAL A 77 15.49 -8.35 -0.40
CA VAL A 77 14.62 -7.30 0.17
C VAL A 77 14.17 -6.30 -0.89
N GLU A 78 15.07 -5.90 -1.79
CA GLU A 78 14.77 -4.94 -2.84
C GLU A 78 13.81 -5.53 -3.89
N VAL A 79 14.00 -6.78 -4.30
CA VAL A 79 13.06 -7.52 -5.16
C VAL A 79 11.70 -7.62 -4.49
N PHE A 80 11.65 -7.97 -3.20
CA PHE A 80 10.41 -8.00 -2.44
C PHE A 80 9.69 -6.64 -2.42
N ARG A 81 10.45 -5.56 -2.19
CA ARG A 81 9.93 -4.18 -2.24
C ARG A 81 9.34 -3.84 -3.60
N LEU A 82 10.01 -4.23 -4.69
CA LEU A 82 9.54 -3.95 -6.05
C LEU A 82 8.25 -4.69 -6.38
N THR A 83 8.13 -5.95 -5.94
CA THR A 83 6.97 -6.83 -6.18
C THR A 83 5.78 -6.45 -5.33
N HIS A 84 5.98 -6.23 -4.03
CA HIS A 84 4.91 -6.04 -3.05
C HIS A 84 4.68 -4.58 -2.64
N ASN A 85 5.54 -3.64 -3.08
CA ASN A 85 5.53 -2.22 -2.68
C ASN A 85 5.60 -2.01 -1.15
N VAL A 86 6.22 -2.94 -0.42
CA VAL A 86 6.41 -2.84 1.03
C VAL A 86 7.89 -2.96 1.36
N LYS A 87 8.40 -2.00 2.13
CA LYS A 87 9.76 -2.02 2.65
C LYS A 87 9.79 -2.85 3.93
N VAL A 88 10.65 -3.87 3.97
CA VAL A 88 10.83 -4.76 5.12
C VAL A 88 12.33 -4.93 5.41
N SER A 89 12.68 -5.30 6.63
CA SER A 89 14.04 -5.78 6.94
C SER A 89 14.21 -7.22 6.45
N THR A 90 15.44 -7.68 6.27
CA THR A 90 15.74 -9.08 5.92
C THR A 90 15.16 -10.05 6.95
N VAL A 91 15.23 -9.71 8.25
CA VAL A 91 14.68 -10.54 9.34
C VAL A 91 13.16 -10.69 9.19
N LEU A 92 12.46 -9.59 8.93
CA LEU A 92 11.01 -9.62 8.73
C LEU A 92 10.63 -10.36 7.45
N LEU A 93 11.38 -10.17 6.35
CA LEU A 93 11.17 -10.89 5.10
C LEU A 93 11.22 -12.41 5.31
N ASN A 94 12.28 -12.90 5.95
CA ASN A 94 12.44 -14.33 6.24
C ASN A 94 11.31 -14.86 7.13
N GLY A 95 10.88 -14.07 8.13
CA GLY A 95 9.74 -14.41 8.97
C GLY A 95 8.43 -14.49 8.18
N LEU A 96 8.17 -13.56 7.25
CA LEU A 96 6.95 -13.56 6.42
C LEU A 96 6.92 -14.74 5.44
N LEU A 97 8.06 -15.11 4.86
CA LEU A 97 8.18 -16.28 3.99
C LEU A 97 7.95 -17.58 4.78
N SER A 98 8.58 -17.71 5.95
CA SER A 98 8.37 -18.85 6.85
C SER A 98 6.91 -18.96 7.31
N LEU A 99 6.26 -17.82 7.55
CA LEU A 99 4.83 -17.77 7.88
C LEU A 99 3.97 -18.23 6.69
N LYS A 100 4.32 -17.88 5.45
CA LYS A 100 3.60 -18.34 4.25
C LYS A 100 3.71 -19.84 4.07
N GLU A 101 4.88 -20.41 4.29
CA GLU A 101 5.10 -21.86 4.21
C GLU A 101 4.25 -22.59 5.25
N LYS A 102 4.18 -22.07 6.47
CA LYS A 102 3.43 -22.69 7.56
C LYS A 102 1.91 -22.58 7.44
N VAL A 103 1.42 -21.44 6.97
CA VAL A 103 -0.03 -21.22 6.80
C VAL A 103 -0.55 -21.98 5.58
N GLY A 104 0.31 -22.25 4.59
CA GLY A 104 -0.05 -22.92 3.35
C GLY A 104 -0.80 -22.01 2.38
N ASP A 105 -1.39 -22.59 1.34
CA ASP A 105 -2.04 -21.84 0.26
C ASP A 105 -3.48 -21.39 0.58
N GLN A 106 -4.01 -21.77 1.73
CA GLN A 106 -5.35 -21.40 2.16
C GLN A 106 -5.48 -19.90 2.50
N VAL A 107 -4.37 -19.23 2.82
CA VAL A 107 -4.36 -17.79 3.08
C VAL A 107 -3.48 -17.08 2.05
N SER A 108 -4.09 -16.11 1.37
CA SER A 108 -3.36 -15.26 0.42
C SER A 108 -2.21 -14.52 1.11
N PHE A 109 -1.09 -14.41 0.41
CA PHE A 109 0.07 -13.64 0.87
C PHE A 109 -0.27 -12.18 1.17
N THR A 110 -1.34 -11.63 0.59
CA THR A 110 -1.84 -10.28 0.93
C THR A 110 -2.21 -10.15 2.41
N HIS A 111 -2.79 -11.18 3.04
CA HIS A 111 -3.11 -11.14 4.47
C HIS A 111 -1.84 -11.17 5.32
N ILE A 112 -0.85 -11.99 4.92
CA ILE A 112 0.47 -12.06 5.56
C ILE A 112 1.17 -10.70 5.48
N LEU A 113 1.13 -10.05 4.33
CA LEU A 113 1.70 -8.72 4.13
C LEU A 113 0.97 -7.64 4.93
N ARG A 114 -0.36 -7.72 5.08
CA ARG A 114 -1.11 -6.79 5.95
C ARG A 114 -0.68 -6.92 7.40
N CYS A 115 -0.41 -8.15 7.87
CA CYS A 115 0.08 -8.38 9.22
C CYS A 115 1.45 -7.76 9.48
N SER A 116 2.33 -7.63 8.46
CA SER A 116 3.64 -7.00 8.64
C SER A 116 3.55 -5.55 9.14
N ARG A 117 2.41 -4.88 8.93
CA ARG A 117 2.14 -3.51 9.44
C ARG A 117 2.01 -3.44 10.96
N LEU A 118 1.70 -4.56 11.62
CA LEU A 118 1.66 -4.66 13.09
C LEU A 118 3.02 -5.02 13.69
N VAL A 119 4.06 -5.17 12.86
CA VAL A 119 5.43 -5.57 13.27
C VAL A 119 5.39 -6.79 14.21
N PRO A 120 4.81 -7.93 13.76
CA PRO A 120 4.68 -9.10 14.60
C PRO A 120 6.05 -9.68 14.91
N ASP A 121 6.21 -10.22 16.12
CA ASP A 121 7.37 -11.05 16.45
C ASP A 121 7.23 -12.42 15.76
N LEU A 122 8.05 -12.64 14.73
CA LEU A 122 8.09 -13.87 13.94
C LEU A 122 9.28 -14.77 14.30
N SER A 123 10.02 -14.47 15.37
CA SER A 123 11.21 -15.24 15.79
C SER A 123 10.93 -16.73 16.02
N LYS A 124 9.69 -17.05 16.43
CA LYS A 124 9.23 -18.40 16.79
C LYS A 124 8.31 -19.04 15.76
N VAL A 125 8.27 -18.52 14.53
CA VAL A 125 7.32 -18.98 13.50
C VAL A 125 7.40 -20.48 13.21
N ASN A 126 8.57 -21.10 13.42
CA ASN A 126 8.81 -22.53 13.20
C ASN A 126 8.24 -23.44 14.32
N GLU A 127 7.89 -22.91 15.49
CA GLU A 127 7.34 -23.72 16.61
C GLU A 127 5.91 -24.20 16.29
N ALA A 128 5.58 -25.48 16.44
CA ALA A 128 4.27 -26.04 16.04
C ALA A 128 3.05 -25.21 16.53
N SER A 129 3.07 -24.74 17.77
CA SER A 129 1.99 -23.96 18.40
C SER A 129 2.09 -22.43 18.21
N PHE A 130 2.87 -21.94 17.25
CA PHE A 130 3.04 -20.50 17.02
C PHE A 130 1.72 -19.81 16.69
N GLN A 131 1.48 -18.67 17.35
CA GLN A 131 0.40 -17.74 17.05
C GLN A 131 0.93 -16.32 17.09
N ILE A 132 0.39 -15.47 16.21
CA ILE A 132 0.70 -14.06 16.21
C ILE A 132 0.00 -13.40 17.40
N LYS A 133 0.80 -12.92 18.35
CA LYS A 133 0.29 -12.17 19.51
C LYS A 133 -0.03 -10.73 19.09
N ILE A 134 -1.24 -10.29 19.40
CA ILE A 134 -1.70 -8.92 19.18
C ILE A 134 -1.70 -8.21 20.53
N ALA A 135 -1.09 -7.03 20.62
CA ALA A 135 -1.10 -6.26 21.86
C ALA A 135 -2.53 -5.77 22.17
N LYS A 136 -2.88 -5.67 23.46
CA LYS A 136 -4.20 -5.17 23.88
C LYS A 136 -4.46 -3.74 23.40
N SER A 137 -3.41 -2.93 23.30
CA SER A 137 -3.48 -1.57 22.71
C SER A 137 -3.92 -1.60 21.26
N ASP A 138 -3.33 -2.50 20.45
CA ASP A 138 -3.65 -2.62 19.03
C ASP A 138 -5.08 -3.14 18.82
N TYR A 139 -5.54 -4.01 19.72
CA TYR A 139 -6.93 -4.47 19.76
C TYR A 139 -7.91 -3.33 20.02
N ALA A 140 -7.67 -2.53 21.07
CA ALA A 140 -8.51 -1.37 21.39
C ALA A 140 -8.50 -0.34 20.25
N TYR A 141 -7.33 -0.10 19.65
CA TYR A 141 -7.16 0.79 18.51
C TYR A 141 -7.93 0.29 17.27
N ALA A 142 -7.88 -1.01 16.99
CA ALA A 142 -8.63 -1.61 15.88
C ALA A 142 -10.15 -1.47 16.07
N ILE A 143 -10.65 -1.68 17.29
CA ILE A 143 -12.09 -1.49 17.60
C ILE A 143 -12.48 -0.03 17.43
N TYR A 144 -11.70 0.89 18.02
CA TYR A 144 -11.93 2.33 17.92
C TYR A 144 -12.01 2.77 16.45
N ASN A 145 -11.01 2.41 15.66
CA ASN A 145 -10.95 2.76 14.24
C ASN A 145 -12.03 2.09 13.41
N SER A 146 -12.45 0.87 13.77
CA SER A 146 -13.54 0.19 13.07
C SER A 146 -14.87 0.89 13.32
N PHE A 147 -15.14 1.25 14.57
CA PHE A 147 -16.41 1.88 14.94
C PHE A 147 -16.53 3.31 14.39
N PHE A 148 -15.55 4.17 14.69
CA PHE A 148 -15.54 5.55 14.19
C PHE A 148 -15.30 5.62 12.68
N GLY A 149 -14.56 4.67 12.11
CA GLY A 149 -14.40 4.54 10.67
C GLY A 149 -15.70 4.24 9.95
N LEU A 150 -16.52 3.29 10.46
CA LEU A 150 -17.83 2.98 9.90
C LEU A 150 -18.78 4.18 10.02
N LEU A 151 -18.85 4.80 11.20
CA LEU A 151 -19.69 5.99 11.42
C LEU A 151 -19.28 7.15 10.52
N GLY A 152 -17.97 7.43 10.42
CA GLY A 152 -17.42 8.46 9.55
C GLY A 152 -17.71 8.18 8.08
N PHE A 153 -17.51 6.94 7.63
CA PHE A 153 -17.73 6.56 6.25
C PHE A 153 -19.21 6.66 5.84
N PHE A 154 -20.12 6.02 6.60
CA PHE A 154 -21.55 6.05 6.27
C PHE A 154 -22.17 7.42 6.51
N GLY A 155 -21.86 8.07 7.63
CA GLY A 155 -22.32 9.42 7.92
C GLY A 155 -21.84 10.42 6.86
N GLY A 156 -20.55 10.35 6.51
CA GLY A 156 -19.97 11.16 5.44
C GLY A 156 -20.60 10.87 4.08
N PHE A 157 -20.86 9.60 3.74
CA PHE A 157 -21.49 9.21 2.48
C PHE A 157 -22.92 9.76 2.34
N PHE A 158 -23.77 9.57 3.35
CA PHE A 158 -25.14 10.10 3.31
C PHE A 158 -25.16 11.63 3.28
N TRP A 159 -24.28 12.28 4.07
CA TRP A 159 -24.20 13.74 4.08
C TRP A 159 -23.66 14.32 2.77
N PHE A 160 -22.66 13.66 2.17
CA PHE A 160 -22.06 14.06 0.90
C PHE A 160 -23.07 13.94 -0.24
N THR A 161 -23.78 12.81 -0.32
CA THR A 161 -24.82 12.58 -1.34
C THR A 161 -25.98 13.58 -1.20
N TYR A 162 -26.43 13.85 0.03
CA TYR A 162 -27.41 14.90 0.29
C TYR A 162 -26.92 16.29 -0.13
N SER A 163 -25.69 16.66 0.25
CA SER A 163 -25.10 17.95 -0.11
C SER A 163 -24.92 18.12 -1.62
N MET A 164 -24.60 17.03 -2.32
CA MET A 164 -24.50 17.02 -3.78
C MET A 164 -25.87 17.22 -4.44
N ALA A 165 -26.91 16.56 -3.94
CA ALA A 165 -28.27 16.72 -4.46
C ALA A 165 -28.80 18.15 -4.31
N MET A 166 -28.43 18.84 -3.23
CA MET A 166 -28.84 20.22 -2.96
C MET A 166 -27.98 21.28 -3.65
N LEU A 167 -26.87 20.90 -4.29
CA LEU A 167 -25.86 21.83 -4.81
C LEU A 167 -26.42 22.88 -5.78
N LEU A 168 -27.36 22.49 -6.63
CA LEU A 168 -27.98 23.37 -7.63
C LEU A 168 -29.06 24.28 -7.04
N SER A 169 -29.65 23.91 -5.89
CA SER A 169 -30.75 24.66 -5.27
C SER A 169 -30.24 25.61 -4.19
N VAL A 170 -29.33 25.15 -3.33
CA VAL A 170 -28.72 25.93 -2.24
C VAL A 170 -27.23 25.56 -2.18
N PRO A 171 -26.35 26.29 -2.90
CA PRO A 171 -24.94 25.95 -2.95
C PRO A 171 -24.30 26.04 -1.57
N ASN A 172 -23.90 24.89 -1.01
CA ASN A 172 -23.17 24.80 0.26
C ASN A 172 -21.89 23.97 0.09
N PHE A 173 -20.87 24.62 -0.45
CA PHE A 173 -19.56 24.01 -0.68
C PHE A 173 -18.85 23.58 0.62
N GLN A 174 -19.13 24.23 1.74
CA GLN A 174 -18.58 23.85 3.05
C GLN A 174 -19.09 22.48 3.47
N SER A 175 -20.39 22.23 3.31
CA SER A 175 -21.02 20.94 3.61
C SER A 175 -20.45 19.80 2.76
N LEU A 176 -20.25 20.04 1.45
CA LEU A 176 -19.59 19.08 0.55
C LEU A 176 -18.14 18.80 0.96
N PHE A 177 -17.39 19.83 1.33
CA PHE A 177 -16.00 19.67 1.74
C PHE A 177 -15.87 18.87 3.04
N VAL A 178 -16.65 19.21 4.07
CA VAL A 178 -16.63 18.53 5.37
C VAL A 178 -17.05 17.07 5.23
N SER A 179 -18.11 16.78 4.47
CA SER A 179 -18.54 15.40 4.25
C SER A 179 -17.57 14.59 3.40
N GLY A 180 -16.90 15.22 2.44
CA GLY A 180 -15.79 14.61 1.70
C GLY A 180 -14.62 14.23 2.62
N LEU A 181 -14.21 15.13 3.52
CA LEU A 181 -13.18 14.83 4.52
C LEU A 181 -13.62 13.74 5.49
N MET A 182 -14.87 13.74 5.93
CA MET A 182 -15.43 12.71 6.81
C MET A 182 -15.42 11.33 6.15
N LEU A 183 -15.76 11.25 4.86
CA LEU A 183 -15.69 10.01 4.07
C LEU A 183 -14.25 9.51 3.94
N LEU A 184 -13.31 10.38 3.55
CA LEU A 184 -11.90 10.04 3.42
C LEU A 184 -11.27 9.62 4.76
N GLY A 185 -11.56 10.37 5.83
CA GLY A 185 -11.11 10.06 7.18
C GLY A 185 -11.67 8.73 7.69
N GLY A 186 -12.97 8.51 7.54
CA GLY A 186 -13.63 7.26 7.91
C GLY A 186 -13.06 6.06 7.15
N PHE A 187 -12.89 6.19 5.83
CA PHE A 187 -12.25 5.16 5.01
C PHE A 187 -10.79 4.89 5.43
N GLY A 188 -10.03 5.94 5.74
CA GLY A 188 -8.67 5.83 6.26
C GLY A 188 -8.59 5.04 7.57
N MET A 189 -9.50 5.32 8.51
CA MET A 189 -9.60 4.59 9.78
C MET A 189 -9.94 3.10 9.53
N LEU A 190 -10.85 2.80 8.61
CA LEU A 190 -11.18 1.42 8.24
C LEU A 190 -9.98 0.67 7.65
N ILE A 191 -9.19 1.30 6.77
CA ILE A 191 -7.97 0.68 6.24
C ILE A 191 -6.99 0.29 7.36
N GLN A 192 -6.87 1.12 8.39
CA GLN A 192 -5.97 0.85 9.53
C GLN A 192 -6.40 -0.38 10.34
N THR A 193 -7.65 -0.83 10.25
CA THR A 193 -8.13 -2.06 10.92
C THR A 193 -7.80 -3.34 10.16
N THR A 194 -7.47 -3.26 8.86
CA THR A 194 -7.25 -4.44 8.01
C THR A 194 -6.13 -5.39 8.47
N PRO A 195 -5.02 -4.94 9.11
CA PRO A 195 -4.00 -5.83 9.65
C PRO A 195 -4.54 -6.72 10.78
N PHE A 196 -5.44 -6.19 11.60
CA PHE A 196 -6.04 -6.91 12.72
C PHE A 196 -6.87 -8.10 12.22
N PHE A 197 -7.79 -7.85 11.29
CA PHE A 197 -8.60 -8.92 10.68
C PHE A 197 -7.75 -9.96 9.96
N SER A 198 -6.70 -9.52 9.25
CA SER A 198 -5.78 -10.43 8.56
C SER A 198 -5.05 -11.34 9.55
N THR A 199 -4.64 -10.80 10.70
CA THR A 199 -3.98 -11.59 11.76
C THR A 199 -4.91 -12.64 12.33
N ARG A 200 -6.19 -12.30 12.52
CA ARG A 200 -7.20 -13.26 12.99
C ARG A 200 -7.42 -14.41 12.00
N ILE A 201 -7.44 -14.12 10.70
CA ILE A 201 -7.55 -15.15 9.64
C ILE A 201 -6.33 -16.08 9.68
N ILE A 202 -5.12 -15.52 9.76
CA ILE A 202 -3.87 -16.30 9.85
C ILE A 202 -3.86 -17.17 11.10
N ASN A 203 -4.17 -16.61 12.28
CA ASN A 203 -4.19 -17.38 13.53
C ASN A 203 -5.22 -18.51 13.50
N LYS A 204 -6.38 -18.29 12.87
CA LYS A 204 -7.38 -19.35 12.67
C LYS A 204 -6.82 -20.49 11.82
N GLN A 205 -6.09 -20.17 10.74
CA GLN A 205 -5.47 -21.18 9.89
C GLN A 205 -4.33 -21.92 10.60
N LEU A 206 -3.48 -21.20 11.34
CA LEU A 206 -2.40 -21.81 12.12
C LEU A 206 -2.95 -22.80 13.16
N LEU A 207 -4.06 -22.46 13.80
CA LEU A 207 -4.78 -23.36 14.70
C LEU A 207 -5.32 -24.60 13.99
N ALA A 208 -5.96 -24.43 12.82
CA ALA A 208 -6.46 -25.57 12.04
C ALA A 208 -5.33 -26.52 11.63
N ASN A 209 -4.22 -25.98 11.11
CA ASN A 209 -3.05 -26.78 10.72
C ASN A 209 -2.42 -27.52 11.92
N CYS A 210 -2.48 -26.93 13.12
CA CYS A 210 -1.98 -27.57 14.34
C CYS A 210 -2.87 -28.76 14.78
N LEU A 211 -4.19 -28.65 14.62
CA LEU A 211 -5.14 -29.73 14.93
C LEU A 211 -4.98 -30.91 13.96
N ASP A 212 -4.85 -30.64 12.66
CA ASP A 212 -4.61 -31.67 11.63
C ASP A 212 -3.29 -32.45 11.88
N CYS A 213 -2.24 -31.78 12.37
CA CYS A 213 -0.99 -32.44 12.75
C CYS A 213 -1.13 -33.27 14.04
N GLY A 214 -2.02 -32.89 14.95
CA GLY A 214 -2.32 -33.65 16.16
C GLY A 214 -3.12 -34.93 15.87
N GLU A 215 -4.08 -34.85 14.96
CA GLU A 215 -4.88 -36.01 14.52
C GLU A 215 -4.06 -37.01 13.69
N LYS A 216 -3.07 -36.55 12.91
CA LYS A 216 -2.16 -37.43 12.14
C LYS A 216 -1.09 -38.14 12.97
N CYS A 217 -0.94 -37.77 14.25
CA CYS A 217 0.04 -38.37 15.17
C CYS A 217 -0.61 -39.36 16.19
N LEU A 218 -1.92 -39.62 16.08
CA LEU A 218 -2.67 -40.65 16.82
C LEU A 218 -2.94 -41.86 15.92
#